data_AF-A0A9J6FKY5-F1
#
_entry.id   AF-A0A9J6FKY5-F1
#
_cell.length_a   1.000
_cell.length_b   1.000
_cell.length_c   1.000
_cell.angle_alpha   90.00
_cell.angle_beta   90.00
_cell.angle_gamma   90.00
#
_symmetry.space_group_name_H-M   'P 1'
#
loop_
_entity.id
_entity.type
_entity.pdbx_description
1 polymer ?
#
loop_
_entity_poly.entity_id
_entity_poly.type
_entity_poly.pdbx_seq_one_letter_code
_entity_poly.pdbx_strand_id
1 'polypeptide(L)'
;MQAPHRSDSDAAAAGGLGLTSGNAVGTWQPQGFGHVAPPEAGRAGAAAGGPSVEAHGAANAKADGMRQQRDRHNQKERKRRARLTDAFSGLRTVVPGLNRKTDNATVSERAVEYTRVMKRALVEKYGPEKAKEICQEFADKFHLDGPIGDFSD
;
A
#
# COMPACT_ATOMS: atom_id res chain seq x y z
N MET A 1 -45.66 22.22 -36.09
CA MET A 1 -46.63 21.52 -35.22
C MET A 1 -46.59 20.04 -35.54
N GLN A 2 -45.99 19.24 -34.66
CA GLN A 2 -46.12 17.78 -34.62
C GLN A 2 -45.87 17.38 -33.16
N ALA A 3 -46.92 16.98 -32.46
CA ALA A 3 -46.83 16.08 -31.32
C ALA A 3 -46.79 14.65 -31.87
N PRO A 4 -46.37 13.62 -31.09
CA PRO A 4 -47.38 13.02 -30.23
C PRO A 4 -46.89 12.23 -28.98
N HIS A 5 -47.90 11.84 -28.19
CA HIS A 5 -48.02 10.69 -27.27
C HIS A 5 -47.23 10.67 -25.94
N ARG A 6 -47.95 11.04 -24.87
CA ARG A 6 -47.88 10.36 -23.56
C ARG A 6 -48.75 9.10 -23.59
N SER A 7 -48.23 8.04 -22.99
CA SER A 7 -49.01 6.93 -22.43
C SER A 7 -48.36 6.54 -21.10
N ASP A 8 -49.03 6.88 -20.00
CA ASP A 8 -48.79 6.32 -18.66
C ASP A 8 -49.51 4.96 -18.56
N SER A 9 -48.86 3.98 -17.92
CA SER A 9 -49.57 3.01 -17.08
C SER A 9 -48.59 2.15 -16.26
N ASP A 10 -48.84 2.18 -14.96
CA ASP A 10 -48.27 1.42 -13.85
C ASP A 10 -48.16 -0.09 -14.05
N ALA A 11 -47.20 -0.72 -13.36
CA ALA A 11 -47.50 -1.75 -12.35
C ALA A 11 -46.22 -2.32 -11.72
N ALA A 12 -46.22 -2.35 -10.40
CA ALA A 12 -45.25 -3.00 -9.55
C ALA A 12 -45.24 -4.53 -9.72
N ALA A 13 -44.07 -5.15 -9.60
CA ALA A 13 -43.93 -6.52 -9.13
C ALA A 13 -42.56 -6.74 -8.48
N ALA A 14 -42.61 -7.18 -7.23
CA ALA A 14 -41.50 -7.67 -6.45
C ALA A 14 -40.81 -8.86 -7.14
N GLY A 15 -39.50 -8.95 -6.96
CA GLY A 15 -38.70 -10.07 -7.45
C GLY A 15 -37.27 -9.94 -6.95
N GLY A 16 -37.04 -10.36 -5.72
CA GLY A 16 -35.71 -10.45 -5.14
C GLY A 16 -34.86 -11.44 -5.93
N LEU A 17 -33.66 -11.01 -6.31
CA LEU A 17 -32.59 -11.90 -6.72
C LEU A 17 -31.36 -11.50 -5.92
N GLY A 18 -31.18 -12.22 -4.81
CA GLY A 18 -29.91 -12.27 -4.10
C GLY A 18 -28.86 -12.86 -5.04
N LEU A 19 -27.91 -12.03 -5.46
CA LEU A 19 -26.64 -12.52 -5.97
C LEU A 19 -25.73 -12.74 -4.77
N THR A 20 -25.52 -14.02 -4.45
CA THR A 20 -24.50 -14.49 -3.53
C THR A 20 -23.13 -14.13 -4.08
N SER A 21 -22.44 -13.21 -3.41
CA SER A 21 -21.02 -12.93 -3.61
C SER A 21 -20.19 -14.14 -3.17
N GLY A 22 -19.80 -14.97 -4.13
CA GLY A 22 -18.73 -15.95 -3.95
C GLY A 22 -17.40 -15.32 -4.33
N ASN A 23 -16.69 -14.76 -3.35
CA ASN A 23 -15.23 -14.74 -3.40
C ASN A 23 -14.67 -14.80 -1.98
N ALA A 24 -14.00 -15.90 -1.70
CA ALA A 24 -13.54 -16.32 -0.38
C ALA A 24 -12.45 -15.39 0.16
N VAL A 25 -12.88 -14.41 0.97
CA VAL A 25 -12.03 -13.81 1.99
C VAL A 25 -11.97 -14.80 3.14
N GLY A 26 -10.78 -15.31 3.44
CA GLY A 26 -10.53 -16.16 4.61
C GLY A 26 -10.88 -15.42 5.90
N THR A 27 -12.12 -15.59 6.34
CA THR A 27 -12.61 -15.15 7.63
C THR A 27 -11.99 -16.04 8.70
N TRP A 28 -11.20 -15.43 9.57
CA TRP A 28 -10.78 -16.00 10.84
C TRP A 28 -12.01 -16.44 11.64
N GLN A 29 -12.07 -17.72 11.95
CA GLN A 29 -13.10 -18.34 12.77
C GLN A 29 -12.63 -18.33 14.24
N PRO A 30 -13.41 -17.78 15.20
CA PRO A 30 -13.13 -18.02 16.61
C PRO A 30 -13.58 -19.45 16.96
N GLN A 31 -12.61 -20.33 17.23
CA GLN A 31 -12.89 -21.66 17.76
C GLN A 31 -13.45 -21.54 19.18
N GLY A 32 -14.51 -22.30 19.42
CA GLY A 32 -15.37 -22.23 20.60
C GLY A 32 -14.66 -22.49 21.93
N PHE A 33 -15.24 -21.89 22.96
CA PHE A 33 -14.98 -22.20 24.36
C PHE A 33 -15.36 -23.67 24.65
N GLY A 34 -14.34 -24.53 24.71
CA GLY A 34 -14.46 -25.86 25.29
C GLY A 34 -14.44 -25.75 26.82
N HIS A 35 -15.45 -26.33 27.46
CA HIS A 35 -15.53 -26.57 28.90
C HIS A 35 -14.25 -27.27 29.41
N VAL A 36 -13.54 -26.65 30.35
CA VAL A 36 -12.43 -27.27 31.07
C VAL A 36 -12.99 -27.98 32.31
N ALA A 37 -12.85 -29.29 32.37
CA ALA A 37 -13.09 -30.11 33.56
C ALA A 37 -11.98 -29.87 34.61
N PRO A 38 -12.27 -29.95 35.92
CA PRO A 38 -11.28 -29.73 36.98
C PRO A 38 -10.35 -30.94 37.15
N PRO A 39 -9.03 -30.74 37.39
CA PRO A 39 -8.14 -31.83 37.74
C PRO A 39 -8.23 -32.19 39.23
N GLU A 40 -8.34 -33.50 39.47
CA GLU A 40 -8.39 -34.13 40.78
C GLU A 40 -7.12 -33.92 41.62
N ALA A 41 -7.33 -33.93 42.93
CA ALA A 41 -6.31 -33.84 43.95
C ALA A 41 -5.47 -35.14 44.08
N GLY A 42 -4.16 -34.96 44.20
CA GLY A 42 -3.31 -35.82 45.02
C GLY A 42 -2.30 -36.70 44.28
N ARG A 43 -1.01 -36.37 44.44
CA ARG A 43 -0.03 -37.28 45.08
C ARG A 43 1.33 -36.59 45.26
N ALA A 44 1.89 -36.82 46.45
CA ALA A 44 3.19 -36.37 46.92
C ALA A 44 4.36 -37.04 46.18
N GLY A 45 5.53 -36.40 46.18
CA GLY A 45 6.79 -37.04 45.82
C GLY A 45 7.93 -36.06 45.57
N ALA A 46 8.82 -35.95 46.54
CA ALA A 46 10.05 -35.17 46.54
C ALA A 46 11.06 -35.60 45.45
N ALA A 47 11.85 -34.66 44.93
CA ALA A 47 13.31 -34.81 44.80
C ALA A 47 13.93 -33.48 44.34
N ALA A 48 14.95 -33.06 45.09
CA ALA A 48 15.79 -31.91 44.82
C ALA A 48 16.59 -32.08 43.52
N GLY A 49 16.76 -30.97 42.81
CA GLY A 49 17.61 -30.86 41.63
C GLY A 49 17.49 -29.47 41.02
N GLY A 50 18.04 -28.46 41.70
CA GLY A 50 18.04 -27.08 41.20
C GLY A 50 18.86 -26.96 39.91
N PRO A 51 18.29 -26.46 38.79
CA PRO A 51 19.09 -26.14 37.62
C PRO A 51 19.92 -24.88 37.90
N SER A 52 21.21 -24.99 37.60
CA SER A 52 22.19 -23.90 37.68
C SER A 52 21.71 -22.65 36.93
N VAL A 53 21.55 -21.56 37.68
CA VAL A 53 21.04 -20.25 37.25
C VAL A 53 21.94 -19.52 36.25
N GLU A 54 23.14 -20.03 35.99
CA GLU A 54 24.16 -19.31 35.19
C GLU A 54 24.02 -19.53 33.67
N ALA A 55 23.43 -20.65 33.23
CA ALA A 55 23.25 -20.95 31.80
C ALA A 55 22.05 -20.20 31.16
N HIS A 56 21.07 -19.78 31.97
CA HIS A 56 19.87 -19.10 31.49
C HIS A 56 20.11 -17.64 31.10
N GLY A 57 21.05 -16.94 31.76
CA GLY A 57 21.36 -15.53 31.45
C GLY A 57 22.01 -15.34 30.08
N ALA A 58 22.94 -16.23 29.71
CA ALA A 58 23.65 -16.15 28.43
C ALA A 58 22.75 -16.49 27.22
N ALA A 59 21.83 -17.45 27.39
CA ALA A 59 20.85 -17.78 26.36
C ALA A 59 19.84 -16.63 26.13
N ASN A 60 19.43 -15.95 27.21
CA ASN A 60 18.51 -14.82 27.13
C ASN A 60 19.16 -13.59 26.47
N ALA A 61 20.43 -13.28 26.81
CA ALA A 61 21.16 -12.18 26.18
C ALA A 61 21.38 -12.38 24.66
N LYS A 62 21.65 -13.61 24.22
CA LYS A 62 21.73 -13.93 22.78
C LYS A 62 20.38 -13.80 22.07
N ALA A 63 19.30 -14.24 22.73
CA ALA A 63 17.95 -14.10 22.19
C ALA A 63 17.52 -12.63 22.08
N ASP A 64 17.85 -11.81 23.08
CA ASP A 64 17.58 -10.37 23.08
C ASP A 64 18.38 -9.63 22.01
N GLY A 65 19.66 -9.98 21.81
CA GLY A 65 20.46 -9.43 20.72
C GLY A 65 19.86 -9.73 19.33
N MET A 66 19.40 -10.97 19.11
CA MET A 66 18.73 -11.36 17.86
C MET A 66 17.39 -10.63 17.66
N ARG A 67 16.61 -10.43 18.73
CA ARG A 67 15.35 -9.65 18.68
C ARG A 67 15.61 -8.20 18.31
N GLN A 68 16.58 -7.55 18.96
CA GLN A 68 16.96 -6.17 18.68
C GLN A 68 17.43 -5.98 17.23
N GLN A 69 18.20 -6.94 16.69
CA GLN A 69 18.63 -6.90 15.30
C GLN A 69 17.44 -7.01 14.33
N ARG A 70 16.49 -7.93 14.59
CA ARG A 70 15.27 -8.08 13.79
C ARG A 70 14.40 -6.84 13.86
N ASP A 71 14.26 -6.24 15.05
CA ASP A 71 13.46 -5.04 15.24
C ASP A 71 14.05 -3.84 14.51
N ARG A 72 15.38 -3.66 14.57
CA ARG A 72 16.09 -2.62 13.82
C ARG A 72 15.91 -2.81 12.31
N HIS A 73 16.00 -4.04 11.81
CA HIS A 73 15.74 -4.36 10.40
C HIS A 73 14.30 -4.02 10.01
N ASN A 74 13.31 -4.45 10.80
CA ASN A 74 11.90 -4.19 10.56
C ASN A 74 11.57 -2.70 10.61
N GLN A 75 12.20 -1.93 11.51
CA GLN A 75 12.07 -0.47 11.55
C GLN A 75 12.62 0.20 10.29
N LYS A 76 13.81 -0.22 9.83
CA LYS A 76 14.41 0.27 8.58
C LYS A 76 13.48 0.02 7.40
N GLU A 77 12.92 -1.18 7.31
CA GLU A 77 12.01 -1.54 6.21
C GLU A 77 10.65 -0.82 6.30
N ARG A 78 10.10 -0.61 7.51
CA ARG A 78 8.91 0.23 7.70
C ARG A 78 9.13 1.66 7.22
N LYS A 79 10.27 2.26 7.57
CA LYS A 79 10.63 3.62 7.13
C LYS A 79 10.77 3.70 5.61
N ARG A 80 11.35 2.68 4.98
CA ARG A 80 11.42 2.58 3.51
C ARG A 80 10.01 2.54 2.89
N ARG A 81 9.12 1.69 3.39
CA ARG A 81 7.74 1.58 2.89
C ARG A 81 6.92 2.85 3.10
N ALA A 82 7.10 3.54 4.22
CA ALA A 82 6.46 4.84 4.47
C ALA A 82 6.84 5.85 3.37
N ARG A 83 8.14 6.00 3.08
CA ARG A 83 8.62 6.90 2.01
C ARG A 83 8.02 6.59 0.63
N LEU A 84 7.92 5.32 0.28
CA LEU A 84 7.28 4.91 -0.99
C LEU A 84 5.79 5.25 -0.98
N THR A 85 5.10 5.00 0.12
CA THR A 85 3.68 5.31 0.28
C THR A 85 3.43 6.81 0.14
N ASP A 86 4.26 7.64 0.78
CA ASP A 86 4.18 9.09 0.70
C ASP A 86 4.43 9.59 -0.73
N ALA A 87 5.43 9.02 -1.42
CA ALA A 87 5.72 9.36 -2.82
C ALA A 87 4.53 9.06 -3.74
N PHE A 88 3.92 7.87 -3.63
CA PHE A 88 2.72 7.53 -4.41
C PHE A 88 1.51 8.37 -4.01
N SER A 89 1.40 8.79 -2.75
CA SER A 89 0.36 9.73 -2.33
C SER A 89 0.56 11.09 -3.01
N GLY A 90 1.78 11.59 -3.06
CA GLY A 90 2.13 12.82 -3.78
C GLY A 90 1.79 12.73 -5.27
N LEU A 91 2.17 11.64 -5.94
CA LEU A 91 1.86 11.44 -7.37
C LEU A 91 0.36 11.51 -7.67
N ARG A 92 -0.50 10.94 -6.81
CA ARG A 92 -1.96 11.01 -6.97
C ARG A 92 -2.54 12.41 -6.88
N THR A 93 -1.83 13.35 -6.25
CA THR A 93 -2.29 14.75 -6.11
C THR A 93 -1.87 15.64 -7.27
N VAL A 94 -0.77 15.30 -7.96
CA VAL A 94 -0.19 16.14 -9.02
C VAL A 94 -0.51 15.65 -10.43
N VAL A 95 -0.74 14.34 -10.60
CA VAL A 95 -1.08 13.76 -11.89
C VAL A 95 -2.61 13.80 -12.07
N PRO A 96 -3.12 14.45 -13.13
CA PRO A 96 -4.55 14.51 -13.40
C PRO A 96 -5.18 13.12 -13.58
N GLY A 97 -6.44 12.96 -13.15
CA GLY A 97 -7.21 11.74 -13.35
C GLY A 97 -6.88 10.60 -12.37
N LEU A 98 -5.93 10.79 -11.44
CA LEU A 98 -5.67 9.82 -10.37
C LEU A 98 -6.54 10.11 -9.14
N ASN A 99 -6.91 9.06 -8.42
CA ASN A 99 -7.64 9.17 -7.16
C ASN A 99 -6.96 8.34 -6.06
N ARG A 100 -7.45 8.48 -4.82
CA ARG A 100 -6.87 7.79 -3.65
C ARG A 100 -6.87 6.26 -3.77
N LYS A 101 -7.79 5.69 -4.55
CA LYS A 101 -7.97 4.25 -4.75
C LYS A 101 -7.17 3.69 -5.92
N THR A 102 -6.58 4.54 -6.78
CA THR A 102 -5.75 4.07 -7.89
C THR A 102 -4.53 3.31 -7.35
N ASP A 103 -4.27 2.13 -7.92
CA ASP A 103 -3.15 1.28 -7.52
C ASP A 103 -1.80 1.89 -7.94
N ASN A 104 -0.72 1.46 -7.27
CA ASN A 104 0.60 2.06 -7.45
C ASN A 104 1.19 1.82 -8.85
N ALA A 105 0.84 0.72 -9.52
CA ALA A 105 1.35 0.42 -10.86
C ALA A 105 0.78 1.42 -11.86
N THR A 106 -0.55 1.58 -11.87
CA THR A 106 -1.21 2.59 -12.70
C THR A 106 -0.77 4.01 -12.35
N VAL A 107 -0.57 4.34 -11.07
CA VAL A 107 -0.03 5.67 -10.68
C VAL A 107 1.33 5.92 -11.35
N SER A 108 2.23 4.93 -11.36
CA SER A 108 3.56 5.08 -11.96
C SER A 108 3.52 5.23 -13.48
N GLU A 109 2.68 4.44 -14.16
CA GLU A 109 2.49 4.50 -15.61
C GLU A 109 1.95 5.88 -16.03
N ARG A 110 0.88 6.32 -15.38
CA ARG A 110 0.26 7.62 -15.64
C ARG A 110 1.18 8.80 -15.34
N ALA A 111 2.04 8.69 -14.32
CA ALA A 111 3.02 9.72 -14.02
C ALA A 111 4.05 9.90 -15.16
N VAL A 112 4.52 8.79 -15.75
CA VAL A 112 5.45 8.81 -16.89
C VAL A 112 4.77 9.38 -18.14
N GLU A 113 3.55 8.91 -18.44
CA GLU A 113 2.76 9.46 -19.55
C GLU A 113 2.53 10.96 -19.41
N TYR A 114 2.16 11.40 -18.20
CA TYR A 114 1.88 12.80 -17.93
C TYR A 114 3.12 13.68 -18.11
N THR A 115 4.29 13.23 -17.65
CA THR A 115 5.52 14.02 -17.87
C THR A 115 5.94 14.08 -19.34
N ARG A 116 5.66 13.04 -20.15
CA ARG A 116 5.82 13.12 -21.62
C ARG A 116 4.87 14.14 -22.26
N VAL A 117 3.61 14.17 -21.83
CA VAL A 117 2.63 15.16 -22.33
C VAL A 117 3.05 16.57 -21.94
N MET A 118 3.48 16.79 -20.69
CA MET A 118 3.97 18.10 -20.24
C MET A 118 5.18 18.56 -21.06
N LYS A 119 6.13 17.67 -21.35
CA LYS A 119 7.30 17.99 -22.19
C LYS A 119 6.87 18.47 -23.57
N ARG A 120 5.97 17.73 -24.24
CA ARG A 120 5.45 18.12 -25.56
C ARG A 120 4.69 19.44 -25.52
N ALA A 121 3.86 19.66 -24.50
CA ALA A 121 3.14 20.92 -24.32
C ALA A 121 4.09 22.12 -24.10
N LEU A 122 5.24 21.93 -23.44
CA LEU A 122 6.26 22.98 -23.32
C LEU A 122 6.91 23.30 -24.66
N VAL A 123 7.25 22.29 -25.46
CA VAL A 123 7.82 22.47 -26.81
C VAL A 123 6.81 23.15 -27.74
N GLU A 124 5.55 22.74 -27.72
CA GLU A 124 4.48 23.35 -28.51
C GLU A 124 4.26 24.82 -28.15
N LYS A 125 4.32 25.15 -26.85
CA LYS A 125 4.05 26.51 -26.37
C LYS A 125 5.22 27.48 -26.52
N TYR A 126 6.46 27.02 -26.33
CA TYR A 126 7.64 27.90 -26.24
C TYR A 126 8.72 27.58 -27.29
N GLY A 127 8.57 26.51 -28.06
CA GLY A 127 9.61 25.99 -28.94
C GLY A 127 10.62 25.09 -28.23
N PRO A 128 11.40 24.29 -28.99
CA PRO A 128 12.28 23.27 -28.44
C PRO A 128 13.42 23.84 -27.58
N GLU A 129 14.05 24.94 -28.02
CA GLU A 129 15.18 25.56 -27.30
C GLU A 129 14.74 26.12 -25.94
N LYS A 130 13.61 26.85 -25.90
CA LYS A 130 13.12 27.42 -24.64
C LYS A 130 12.60 26.34 -23.69
N ALA A 131 11.97 25.29 -24.22
CA ALA A 131 11.56 24.14 -23.42
C ALA A 131 12.76 23.44 -22.77
N LYS A 132 13.88 23.30 -23.49
CA LYS A 132 15.13 22.74 -22.98
C LYS A 132 15.72 23.60 -21.87
N GLU A 133 15.75 24.93 -22.03
CA GLU A 133 16.19 25.87 -20.99
C GLU A 133 15.35 25.74 -19.72
N ILE A 134 14.01 25.72 -19.83
CA ILE A 134 13.10 25.54 -18.69
C ILE A 134 13.37 24.21 -17.97
N CYS A 135 13.58 23.12 -18.71
CA CYS A 135 13.90 21.83 -18.11
C CYS A 135 15.28 21.82 -17.44
N GLN A 136 16.25 22.55 -17.98
CA GLN A 136 17.58 22.68 -17.38
C GLN A 136 17.54 23.48 -16.08
N GLU A 137 16.85 24.62 -16.06
CA GLU A 137 16.63 25.40 -14.83
C GLU A 137 15.98 24.56 -13.74
N PHE A 138 15.01 23.72 -14.11
CA PHE A 138 14.39 22.78 -13.19
C PHE A 138 15.40 21.74 -12.68
N ALA A 139 16.19 21.12 -13.56
CA ALA A 139 17.20 20.14 -13.18
C ALA A 139 18.23 20.74 -12.22
N ASP A 140 18.74 21.95 -12.51
CA ASP A 140 19.72 22.65 -11.69
C ASP A 140 19.16 22.98 -10.31
N LYS A 141 17.91 23.50 -10.25
CA LYS A 141 17.24 23.82 -8.99
C LYS A 141 17.08 22.61 -8.07
N PHE A 142 16.87 21.43 -8.63
CA PHE A 142 16.67 20.19 -7.88
C PHE A 142 17.93 19.32 -7.79
N HIS A 143 19.07 19.79 -8.30
CA HIS A 143 20.34 19.06 -8.35
C HIS A 143 20.16 17.66 -8.97
N LEU A 144 19.43 17.60 -10.09
CA LEU A 144 19.17 16.36 -10.82
C LEU A 144 20.31 16.10 -11.82
N ASP A 145 21.20 15.18 -11.47
CA ASP A 145 22.27 14.76 -12.37
C ASP A 145 21.73 13.82 -13.47
N GLY A 146 21.99 14.14 -14.74
CA GLY A 146 21.68 13.27 -15.88
C GLY A 146 21.33 14.01 -17.17
N PRO A 147 21.39 13.34 -18.33
CA PRO A 147 21.03 13.96 -19.59
C PRO A 147 19.53 14.30 -19.62
N ILE A 148 19.20 15.55 -19.94
CA ILE A 148 17.83 15.91 -20.28
C ILE A 148 17.53 15.29 -21.64
N GLY A 149 16.67 14.27 -21.65
CA GLY A 149 16.39 13.47 -22.85
C GLY A 149 15.98 14.31 -24.06
N ASP A 150 16.20 13.79 -25.27
CA ASP A 150 16.05 14.49 -26.55
C ASP A 150 14.67 15.15 -26.72
N PHE A 151 14.67 16.43 -27.13
CA PHE A 151 13.46 17.24 -27.41
C PHE A 151 13.11 17.26 -28.90
N SER A 152 13.88 16.55 -29.72
CA SER A 152 13.63 16.31 -31.12
C SER A 152 12.68 15.10 -31.23
N ASP A 153 11.37 15.33 -31.22
CA ASP A 153 10.41 14.30 -31.69
C ASP A 153 10.47 14.23 -33.23
#